data_AF-A0A7V8RKU7-F1
#
_entry.id   AF-A0A7V8RKU7-F1
#
_cell.length_a   1.000
_cell.length_b   1.000
_cell.length_c   1.000
_cell.angle_alpha   90.00
_cell.angle_beta   90.00
_cell.angle_gamma   90.00
#
_symmetry.space_group_name_H-M   'P 1'
#
loop_
_entity.id
_entity.type
_entity.pdbx_description
1 polymer ?
#
loop_
_entity_poly.entity_id
_entity_poly.type
_entity_poly.pdbx_seq_one_letter_code
_entity_poly.pdbx_strand_id
1 'polypeptide(L)'
;MQRTVQAALDVAQHLKRAERLAQRLGIPLAETGEALKNLPQNRAPTAADWKTLSAQWSRSLDERINQLIALRDRLNGCIGCGCLSMEHCPLRNQGDVLGKRGPGAHLLDEP
;
A
#
# COMPACT_ATOMS: atom_id res chain seq x y z
N MET A 1 1.55 2.40 -40.71
CA MET A 1 0.47 2.95 -39.86
C MET A 1 -0.06 1.92 -38.86
N GLN A 2 -0.50 0.73 -39.29
CA GLN A 2 -1.05 -0.31 -38.40
C GLN A 2 -0.12 -0.81 -37.28
N ARG A 3 1.18 -1.03 -37.55
CA ARG A 3 2.15 -1.48 -36.53
C ARG A 3 2.35 -0.49 -35.38
N THR A 4 2.34 0.81 -35.68
CA THR A 4 2.53 1.88 -34.69
C THR A 4 1.32 1.99 -33.76
N VAL A 5 0.11 1.81 -34.31
CA VAL A 5 -1.15 1.78 -33.55
C VAL A 5 -1.20 0.56 -32.61
N GLN A 6 -0.79 -0.62 -33.09
CA GLN A 6 -0.77 -1.83 -32.27
C GLN A 6 0.20 -1.70 -31.08
N ALA A 7 1.42 -1.20 -31.32
CA ALA A 7 2.40 -1.00 -30.26
C ALA A 7 1.90 -0.02 -29.17
N ALA A 8 1.19 1.05 -29.56
CA ALA A 8 0.59 1.98 -28.61
C ALA A 8 -0.54 1.31 -27.79
N LEU A 9 -1.35 0.47 -28.43
CA LEU A 9 -2.42 -0.29 -27.77
C LEU A 9 -1.85 -1.26 -26.73
N ASP A 10 -0.77 -1.97 -27.08
CA ASP A 10 -0.11 -2.92 -26.19
C ASP A 10 0.45 -2.22 -24.94
N VAL A 11 1.07 -1.04 -25.09
CA VAL A 11 1.54 -0.24 -23.94
C VAL A 11 0.38 0.19 -23.05
N ALA A 12 -0.72 0.70 -23.62
CA ALA A 12 -1.90 1.10 -22.85
C ALA A 12 -2.50 -0.09 -22.07
N GLN A 13 -2.49 -1.28 -22.66
CA GLN A 13 -3.00 -2.49 -22.02
C GLN A 13 -2.11 -2.96 -20.86
N HIS A 14 -0.79 -2.80 -20.99
CA HIS A 14 0.16 -3.04 -19.89
C HIS A 14 -0.03 -2.05 -18.73
N LEU A 15 -0.18 -0.76 -19.03
CA LEU A 15 -0.46 0.26 -18.00
C LEU A 15 -1.74 -0.08 -17.22
N LYS A 16 -2.82 -0.40 -17.92
CA LYS A 16 -4.10 -0.77 -17.29
C LYS A 16 -3.99 -2.04 -16.44
N ARG A 17 -3.12 -2.99 -16.80
CA ARG A 17 -2.84 -4.19 -15.99
C ARG A 17 -2.04 -3.82 -14.75
N ALA A 18 -1.04 -2.95 -14.88
CA ALA A 18 -0.25 -2.44 -13.77
C ALA A 18 -1.12 -1.70 -12.73
N GLU A 19 -2.00 -0.81 -13.18
CA GLU A 19 -2.94 -0.10 -12.29
C GLU A 19 -3.81 -1.09 -11.50
N ARG A 20 -4.44 -2.06 -12.17
CA ARG A 20 -5.23 -3.09 -11.49
C ARG A 20 -4.41 -3.93 -10.52
N LEU A 21 -3.15 -4.23 -10.85
CA LEU A 21 -2.27 -4.98 -9.96
C LEU A 21 -1.99 -4.15 -8.70
N ALA A 22 -1.59 -2.88 -8.85
CA ALA A 22 -1.32 -1.98 -7.73
C ALA A 22 -2.54 -1.84 -6.80
N GLN A 23 -3.74 -1.68 -7.36
CA GLN A 23 -4.97 -1.63 -6.57
C GLN A 23 -5.24 -2.94 -5.81
N ARG A 24 -4.99 -4.11 -6.42
CA ARG A 24 -5.12 -5.41 -5.74
C ARG A 24 -4.09 -5.61 -4.63
N LEU A 25 -2.92 -5.01 -4.77
CA LEU A 25 -1.92 -4.94 -3.70
C LEU A 25 -2.31 -3.93 -2.62
N GLY A 26 -3.38 -3.16 -2.82
CA GLY A 26 -3.90 -2.14 -1.90
C GLY A 26 -3.14 -0.81 -1.94
N ILE A 27 -2.40 -0.55 -3.02
CA ILE A 27 -1.72 0.72 -3.23
C ILE A 27 -2.76 1.77 -3.65
N PRO A 28 -2.81 2.96 -3.04
CA PRO A 28 -3.77 4.00 -3.39
C PRO A 28 -3.67 4.43 -4.86
N LEU A 29 -4.79 4.86 -5.46
CA LEU A 29 -4.83 5.34 -6.85
C LEU A 29 -3.89 6.54 -7.06
N ALA A 30 -3.80 7.45 -6.08
CA ALA A 30 -2.91 8.60 -6.14
C ALA A 30 -1.44 8.17 -6.24
N GLU A 31 -1.00 7.26 -5.36
CA GLU A 31 0.37 6.72 -5.37
C GLU A 31 0.66 5.91 -6.64
N THR A 32 -0.32 5.14 -7.12
CA THR A 32 -0.24 4.43 -8.40
C THR A 32 0.00 5.41 -9.55
N GLY A 33 -0.74 6.53 -9.58
CA GLY A 33 -0.58 7.59 -10.57
C GLY A 33 0.82 8.22 -10.54
N GLU A 34 1.33 8.56 -9.35
CA GLU A 34 2.69 9.09 -9.20
C GLU A 34 3.77 8.08 -9.65
N ALA A 35 3.63 6.80 -9.31
CA ALA A 35 4.58 5.78 -9.72
C ALA A 35 4.59 5.61 -11.25
N LEU A 36 3.43 5.63 -11.91
CA LEU A 36 3.33 5.50 -13.37
C LEU A 36 3.89 6.71 -14.12
N LYS A 37 3.88 7.92 -13.54
CA LYS A 37 4.53 9.10 -14.13
C LYS A 37 6.05 8.95 -14.28
N ASN A 38 6.68 8.09 -13.48
CA ASN A 38 8.11 7.82 -13.56
C ASN A 38 8.47 6.90 -14.75
N LEU A 39 7.48 6.32 -15.44
CA LEU A 39 7.71 5.58 -16.66
C LEU A 39 8.07 6.53 -17.82
N PRO A 40 8.91 6.07 -18.77
CA PRO A 40 9.31 6.89 -19.91
C PRO A 40 8.10 7.27 -20.77
N GLN A 41 7.96 8.56 -21.09
CA GLN A 41 6.86 9.07 -21.93
C GLN A 41 7.15 8.95 -23.44
N ASN A 42 8.43 8.89 -23.82
CA ASN A 42 8.88 8.95 -25.23
C ASN A 42 9.20 7.57 -25.83
N ARG A 43 9.06 6.48 -25.05
CA ARG A 43 9.26 5.10 -25.50
C ARG A 43 8.40 4.14 -24.70
N ALA A 44 8.17 2.95 -25.24
CA ALA A 44 7.55 1.88 -24.48
C ALA A 44 8.41 1.53 -23.23
N PRO A 45 7.79 1.29 -22.06
CA PRO A 45 8.50 0.79 -20.89
C PRO A 45 9.15 -0.57 -21.16
N THR A 46 10.38 -0.72 -20.71
CA THR A 46 11.17 -1.95 -20.78
C THR A 46 10.93 -2.82 -19.55
N ALA A 47 11.38 -4.07 -19.60
CA ALA A 47 11.37 -4.95 -18.43
C ALA A 47 12.11 -4.35 -17.22
N ALA A 48 13.17 -3.54 -17.45
CA ALA A 48 13.89 -2.86 -16.38
C ALA A 48 13.04 -1.76 -15.72
N ASP A 49 12.31 -0.97 -16.51
CA ASP A 49 11.40 0.05 -15.99
C ASP A 49 10.30 -0.60 -15.12
N TRP A 50 9.75 -1.73 -15.60
CA TRP A 50 8.76 -2.51 -14.84
C TRP A 50 9.33 -3.11 -13.56
N LYS A 51 10.59 -3.58 -13.58
CA LYS A 51 11.25 -4.16 -12.41
C LYS A 51 11.44 -3.14 -11.30
N THR A 52 11.81 -1.91 -11.64
CA THR A 52 11.94 -0.82 -10.66
C THR A 52 10.60 -0.52 -9.99
N LEU A 53 9.54 -0.40 -10.80
CA LEU A 53 8.20 -0.08 -10.33
C LEU A 53 7.60 -1.22 -9.48
N SER A 54 7.78 -2.49 -9.90
CA SER A 54 7.32 -3.63 -9.10
C SER A 54 8.10 -3.80 -7.79
N ALA A 55 9.39 -3.46 -7.76
CA ALA A 55 10.19 -3.50 -6.53
C ALA A 55 9.76 -2.42 -5.51
N GLN A 56 9.24 -1.28 -5.97
CA GLN A 56 8.62 -0.29 -5.08
C GLN A 56 7.33 -0.86 -4.47
N TRP A 57 6.45 -1.41 -5.30
CA TRP A 57 5.18 -1.97 -4.84
C TRP A 57 5.34 -3.19 -3.92
N SER A 58 6.35 -4.03 -4.19
CA SER A 58 6.69 -5.14 -3.31
C SER A 58 7.08 -4.64 -1.93
N ARG A 59 7.90 -3.58 -1.83
CA ARG A 59 8.29 -3.00 -0.53
C ARG A 59 7.08 -2.47 0.23
N SER A 60 6.20 -1.70 -0.42
CA SER A 60 4.98 -1.21 0.22
C SER A 60 4.04 -2.35 0.67
N LEU A 61 4.01 -3.46 -0.07
CA LEU A 61 3.26 -4.65 0.31
C LEU A 61 3.88 -5.34 1.53
N ASP A 62 5.20 -5.53 1.53
CA ASP A 62 5.95 -6.16 2.62
C ASP A 62 5.81 -5.38 3.93
N GLU A 63 5.90 -4.04 3.87
CA GLU A 63 5.65 -3.16 5.02
C GLU A 63 4.26 -3.39 5.63
N ARG A 64 3.22 -3.45 4.79
CA ARG A 64 1.85 -3.70 5.24
C ARG A 64 1.65 -5.11 5.76
N ILE A 65 2.27 -6.12 5.15
CA ILE A 65 2.26 -7.49 5.65
C ILE A 65 2.88 -7.53 7.05
N ASN A 66 4.02 -6.89 7.25
CA ASN A 66 4.69 -6.84 8.55
C ASN A 66 3.84 -6.13 9.62
N GLN A 67 3.20 -5.02 9.27
CA GLN A 67 2.26 -4.33 10.15
C GLN A 67 1.07 -5.21 10.53
N LEU A 68 0.49 -5.92 9.55
CA LEU A 68 -0.64 -6.82 9.79
C LEU A 68 -0.25 -8.06 10.62
N ILE A 69 0.96 -8.59 10.41
CA ILE A 69 1.52 -9.67 11.23
C ILE A 69 1.69 -9.18 12.67
N ALA A 70 2.32 -8.02 12.87
CA ALA A 70 2.50 -7.44 14.20
C ALA A 70 1.15 -7.18 14.89
N LEU A 71 0.17 -6.65 14.15
CA LEU A 71 -1.18 -6.44 14.66
C LEU A 71 -1.86 -7.76 15.05
N ARG A 72 -1.79 -8.78 14.20
CA ARG A 72 -2.32 -10.13 14.49
C ARG A 72 -1.68 -10.70 15.75
N ASP A 73 -0.37 -10.60 15.89
CA ASP A 73 0.35 -11.16 17.03
C ASP A 73 -0.01 -10.42 18.33
N ARG A 74 -0.18 -9.08 18.28
CA ARG A 74 -0.73 -8.28 19.39
C ARG A 74 -2.16 -8.67 19.74
N LEU A 75 -3.02 -8.89 18.73
CA LEU A 75 -4.40 -9.36 18.93
C LEU A 75 -4.45 -10.74 19.61
N ASN A 76 -3.59 -11.67 19.19
CA ASN A 76 -3.47 -12.98 19.83
C ASN A 76 -3.03 -12.86 21.29
N GLY A 77 -2.09 -11.96 21.60
CA GLY A 77 -1.73 -11.65 22.98
C GLY A 77 -2.91 -11.12 23.81
N CYS A 78 -3.76 -10.28 23.21
CA CYS A 78 -4.95 -9.73 23.86
C CYS A 78 -6.04 -10.80 24.11
N ILE A 79 -6.21 -11.75 23.19
CA ILE A 79 -7.15 -12.87 23.34
C ILE A 79 -6.62 -13.90 24.35
N GLY A 80 -5.33 -14.23 24.29
CA GLY A 80 -4.67 -15.24 25.14
C GLY A 80 -4.51 -14.84 26.60
N CYS A 81 -4.47 -13.54 26.91
CA CYS A 81 -4.55 -13.03 28.28
C CYS A 81 -5.97 -13.19 28.89
N GLY A 82 -6.99 -13.45 28.05
CA GLY A 82 -8.36 -13.73 28.49
C GLY A 82 -9.11 -12.54 29.10
N CYS A 83 -8.49 -11.36 29.20
CA CYS A 83 -9.03 -10.25 29.95
C CYS A 83 -9.80 -9.23 29.11
N LEU A 84 -9.53 -9.09 27.80
CA LEU A 84 -9.97 -7.90 27.03
C LEU A 84 -9.75 -6.61 27.86
N SER A 85 -8.70 -6.58 28.70
CA SER A 85 -8.57 -5.59 29.76
C SER A 85 -8.41 -4.22 29.12
N MET A 86 -9.36 -3.34 29.45
CA MET A 86 -9.38 -1.95 29.05
C MET A 86 -8.14 -1.17 29.51
N GLU A 87 -7.39 -1.69 30.51
CA GLU A 87 -6.22 -1.05 31.12
C GLU A 87 -4.89 -1.38 30.43
N HIS A 88 -4.75 -2.55 29.79
CA HIS A 88 -3.44 -3.04 29.32
C HIS A 88 -3.37 -3.33 27.82
N CYS A 89 -4.43 -3.05 27.06
CA CYS A 89 -4.41 -3.27 25.60
C CYS A 89 -3.52 -2.21 24.90
N PRO A 90 -2.39 -2.60 24.28
CA PRO A 90 -1.49 -1.66 23.59
C PRO A 90 -2.12 -1.10 22.30
N LEU A 91 -3.25 -1.65 21.85
CA LEU A 91 -4.01 -1.17 20.69
C LEU A 91 -5.05 -0.09 21.03
N ARG A 92 -5.13 0.36 22.30
CA ARG A 92 -6.04 1.46 22.69
C ARG A 92 -5.31 2.80 22.79
N ASN A 93 -6.02 3.85 22.34
CA ASN A 93 -5.74 5.24 22.69
C ASN A 93 -6.17 5.51 24.16
N GLN A 94 -5.36 5.08 25.12
CA GLN A 94 -5.69 5.21 26.54
C GLN A 94 -5.85 6.69 26.94
N GLY A 95 -6.93 7.01 27.67
CA GLY A 95 -7.21 8.38 28.10
C GLY A 95 -7.50 9.37 26.97
N ASP A 96 -7.78 8.88 25.76
CA ASP A 96 -8.03 9.68 24.56
C ASP A 96 -6.95 10.75 24.29
N VAL A 97 -5.68 10.40 24.50
CA VAL A 97 -4.56 11.34 24.31
C VAL A 97 -4.50 11.88 22.88
N LEU A 98 -4.90 11.09 21.87
CA LEU A 98 -4.94 11.55 20.48
C LEU A 98 -6.10 12.53 20.19
N GLY A 99 -7.16 12.56 21.00
CA GLY A 99 -8.23 13.56 20.88
C GLY A 99 -7.73 14.99 21.04
N LYS A 100 -6.59 15.18 21.71
CA LYS A 100 -5.89 16.49 21.79
C LYS A 100 -5.39 17.00 20.44
N ARG A 101 -5.23 16.11 19.44
CA ARG A 101 -4.81 16.47 18.07
C ARG A 101 -5.97 16.94 17.18
N GLY A 102 -7.18 17.02 17.74
CA GLY A 102 -8.40 17.44 17.03
C GLY A 102 -9.30 16.27 16.64
N PRO A 103 -10.48 16.56 16.09
CA PRO A 103 -11.45 15.54 15.69
C PRO A 103 -10.94 14.70 14.51
N GLY A 104 -11.29 13.41 14.48
CA GLY A 104 -10.95 12.50 13.37
C GLY A 104 -10.20 11.24 13.82
N ALA A 105 -9.88 10.38 12.84
CA ALA A 105 -9.09 9.17 13.08
C ALA A 105 -7.60 9.53 13.16
N HIS A 106 -6.95 9.08 14.24
CA HIS A 106 -5.51 9.25 14.45
C HIS A 106 -4.84 7.87 14.50
N LEU A 107 -3.66 7.74 13.89
CA LEU A 107 -2.87 6.50 13.95
C LEU A 107 -2.17 6.38 15.30
N LEU A 108 -2.20 5.18 15.89
CA LEU A 108 -1.52 4.88 17.16
C LEU A 108 -0.02 4.61 16.97
N ASP A 109 0.33 4.00 15.84
CA ASP A 109 1.71 3.79 15.40
C ASP A 109 1.89 4.65 14.13
N GLU A 110 2.74 5.67 14.17
CA GLU A 110 3.24 6.30 12.95
C GLU A 110 4.32 5.39 12.33
N PRO A 111 4.38 5.26 10.99
CA PRO A 111 5.37 4.43 10.31
C PRO A 111 6.81 4.87 10.56
#